data_AF-A0A838HQ39-F1
#
_entry.id   AF-A0A838HQ39-F1
#
_cell.length_a   1.000
_cell.length_b   1.000
_cell.length_c   1.000
_cell.angle_alpha   90.00
_cell.angle_beta   90.00
_cell.angle_gamma   90.00
#
_symmetry.space_group_name_H-M   'P 1'
#
loop_
_entity.id
_entity.type
_entity.pdbx_description
1 polymer ?
#
loop_
_entity_poly.entity_id
_entity_poly.type
_entity_poly.pdbx_seq_one_letter_code
_entity_poly.pdbx_strand_id
1 'polypeptide(L)'
;MPKRWRVPKDRDQADWKSVAEARAIILGVVTRLPSEQRRLLDALGYVLDEDVLSPVDLPPWDNSAMDGFAVLAEELRGAAENTPRSLRVIEDVPAGGQPTLPLRPGEATRVMTGAPVPKGADSVVRVEHTDGGHAIGTGNAQVKILSEADAGRNIRRRGEDVRHGDRVLRAGTPLRAAELGMAASLGRSHLAVIRRPRVAILASGDELVDVSEFTEVLAGRRIVSSNSYALAAQLLESGMEPVLLGIARDDPDELRRHLQKAKGCDAVISSAGVSVGEHDHLRDVVRSLDTRIAFWRVRMRPGSPFVFGQIGALGGIPWFG
;
A
#
# COMPACT_ATOMS: atom_id res chain seq x y z
N MET A 1 40.02 -2.40 33.76
CA MET A 1 40.12 -3.31 32.61
C MET A 1 38.74 -3.85 32.27
N PRO A 2 38.25 -3.75 31.03
CA PRO A 2 36.94 -4.31 30.69
C PRO A 2 37.03 -5.84 30.77
N LYS A 3 36.09 -6.46 31.49
CA LYS A 3 35.97 -7.92 31.62
C LYS A 3 35.94 -8.54 30.22
N ARG A 4 37.03 -9.22 29.84
CA ARG A 4 37.07 -10.10 28.66
C ARG A 4 35.92 -11.10 28.81
N TRP A 5 34.98 -11.06 27.87
CA TRP A 5 33.94 -12.07 27.72
C TRP A 5 34.60 -13.45 27.67
N ARG A 6 34.44 -14.25 28.72
CA ARG A 6 34.80 -15.67 28.68
C ARG A 6 33.70 -16.38 27.90
N VAL A 7 34.01 -16.75 26.67
CA VAL A 7 33.15 -17.60 25.83
C VAL A 7 33.24 -19.03 26.38
N PRO A 8 32.11 -19.66 26.78
CA PRO A 8 32.09 -21.05 27.23
C PRO A 8 32.61 -22.01 26.15
N LYS A 9 33.24 -23.11 26.59
CA LYS A 9 34.03 -24.03 25.75
C LYS A 9 33.23 -25.12 25.02
N ASP A 10 31.91 -25.22 25.22
CA ASP A 10 31.11 -26.23 24.51
C ASP A 10 30.77 -25.77 23.10
N ARG A 11 31.61 -26.24 22.17
CA ARG A 11 31.75 -25.73 20.79
C ARG A 11 31.07 -26.60 19.73
N ASP A 12 30.36 -27.66 20.11
CA ASP A 12 29.88 -28.65 19.14
C ASP A 12 28.45 -28.44 18.62
N GLN A 13 27.88 -27.23 18.76
CA GLN A 13 26.57 -26.93 18.14
C GLN A 13 26.25 -25.43 17.92
N ALA A 14 27.21 -24.51 18.11
CA ALA A 14 26.94 -23.07 18.10
C ALA A 14 26.99 -22.48 16.67
N ASP A 15 25.89 -22.57 15.93
CA ASP A 15 25.77 -21.95 14.61
C ASP A 15 25.55 -20.43 14.71
N TRP A 16 26.65 -19.69 14.88
CA TRP A 16 26.66 -18.23 14.96
C TRP A 16 26.54 -17.59 13.58
N LYS A 17 25.47 -16.83 13.36
CA LYS A 17 25.33 -16.01 12.16
C LYS A 17 25.63 -14.54 12.45
N SER A 18 26.22 -13.82 11.51
CA SER A 18 26.11 -12.37 11.46
C SER A 18 24.64 -11.97 11.19
N VAL A 19 24.29 -10.72 11.46
CA VAL A 19 22.94 -10.20 11.16
C VAL A 19 22.60 -10.36 9.68
N ALA A 20 23.56 -10.12 8.78
CA ALA A 20 23.36 -10.24 7.34
C ALA A 20 23.11 -11.70 6.91
N GLU A 21 23.89 -12.64 7.43
CA GLU A 21 23.71 -14.08 7.15
C GLU A 21 22.36 -14.57 7.70
N ALA A 22 22.01 -14.21 8.93
CA ALA A 22 20.73 -14.57 9.54
C ALA A 22 19.56 -14.04 8.69
N ARG A 23 19.61 -12.77 8.28
CA ARG A 23 18.59 -12.17 7.40
C ARG A 23 18.49 -12.88 6.06
N ALA A 24 19.62 -13.21 5.43
CA ALA A 24 19.63 -13.92 4.15
C ALA A 24 19.01 -15.32 4.27
N ILE A 25 19.32 -16.05 5.35
CA ILE A 25 18.72 -17.35 5.64
C ILE A 25 17.20 -17.23 5.83
N ILE A 26 16.74 -16.27 6.64
CA ILE A 26 15.30 -16.05 6.88
C ILE A 26 14.58 -15.74 5.55
N LEU A 27 15.10 -14.80 4.77
CA LEU A 27 14.51 -14.41 3.49
C LEU A 27 14.55 -15.51 2.43
N GLY A 28 15.49 -16.46 2.53
CA GLY A 28 15.54 -17.64 1.66
C GLY A 28 14.50 -18.71 1.98
N VAL A 29 13.88 -18.65 3.17
CA VAL A 29 12.88 -19.63 3.63
C VAL A 29 11.45 -19.08 3.53
N VAL A 30 11.27 -17.77 3.74
CA VAL A 30 9.95 -17.13 3.69
C VAL A 30 9.44 -17.09 2.24
N THR A 31 8.27 -17.68 2.01
CA THR A 31 7.61 -17.69 0.70
C THR A 31 6.46 -16.69 0.64
N ARG A 32 6.18 -16.21 -0.57
CA ARG A 32 4.98 -15.40 -0.86
C ARG A 32 3.72 -16.18 -0.48
N LEU A 33 2.79 -15.52 0.21
CA LEU A 33 1.50 -16.10 0.58
C LEU A 33 0.52 -16.12 -0.61
N PRO A 34 -0.53 -16.95 -0.56
CA PRO A 34 -1.57 -16.98 -1.59
C PRO A 34 -2.24 -15.63 -1.84
N SER A 35 -2.71 -15.46 -3.07
CA SER A 35 -3.55 -14.36 -3.50
C SER A 35 -4.98 -14.49 -2.97
N GLU A 36 -5.62 -13.36 -2.73
CA GLU A 36 -7.05 -13.26 -2.44
C GLU A 36 -7.65 -12.03 -3.13
N GLN A 37 -8.95 -12.09 -3.41
CA GLN A 37 -9.68 -10.95 -3.98
C GLN A 37 -10.25 -10.09 -2.87
N ARG A 38 -9.98 -8.78 -2.92
CA ARG A 38 -10.55 -7.79 -2.00
C ARG A 38 -11.30 -6.73 -2.79
N ARG A 39 -12.41 -6.25 -2.25
CA ARG A 39 -13.05 -5.03 -2.74
C ARG A 39 -12.06 -3.88 -2.64
N LEU A 40 -12.13 -2.92 -3.56
CA LEU A 40 -11.13 -1.87 -3.71
C LEU A 40 -10.78 -1.16 -2.39
N LEU A 41 -11.80 -0.76 -1.60
CA LEU A 41 -11.55 -0.08 -0.33
C LEU A 41 -10.99 -1.01 0.76
N ASP A 42 -11.37 -2.28 0.75
CA ASP A 42 -10.87 -3.29 1.70
C ASP A 42 -9.42 -3.71 1.39
N ALA A 43 -8.89 -3.34 0.22
CA ALA A 43 -7.53 -3.62 -0.21
C ALA A 43 -6.50 -2.61 0.35
N LEU A 44 -6.93 -1.57 1.08
CA LEU A 44 -6.02 -0.59 1.67
C LEU A 44 -5.00 -1.27 2.61
N GLY A 45 -3.73 -0.96 2.42
CA GLY A 45 -2.63 -1.52 3.21
C GLY A 45 -2.24 -2.97 2.84
N TYR A 46 -2.88 -3.56 1.83
CA TYR A 46 -2.44 -4.82 1.24
C TYR A 46 -1.36 -4.60 0.18
N VAL A 47 -0.74 -5.69 -0.28
CA VAL A 47 0.22 -5.69 -1.39
C VAL A 47 -0.44 -6.31 -2.62
N LEU A 48 -0.37 -5.62 -3.75
CA LEU A 48 -0.97 -6.04 -5.01
C LEU A 48 -0.33 -7.34 -5.53
N ASP A 49 -1.15 -8.28 -5.98
CA ASP A 49 -0.68 -9.61 -6.40
C ASP A 49 -0.29 -9.67 -7.89
N GLU A 50 -0.93 -8.85 -8.72
CA GLU A 50 -0.76 -8.84 -10.18
C GLU A 50 -0.60 -7.42 -10.73
N ASP A 51 -0.05 -7.29 -11.94
CA ASP A 51 0.01 -5.99 -12.62
C ASP A 51 -1.39 -5.52 -13.01
N VAL A 52 -1.71 -4.24 -12.75
CA VAL A 52 -2.98 -3.63 -13.20
C VAL A 52 -2.72 -2.87 -14.48
N LEU A 53 -3.32 -3.37 -15.56
CA LEU A 53 -3.32 -2.71 -16.87
C LEU A 53 -4.53 -1.81 -17.02
N SER A 54 -4.34 -0.69 -17.72
CA SER A 54 -5.43 0.22 -18.07
C SER A 54 -6.32 -0.36 -19.16
N PRO A 55 -7.64 -0.49 -18.94
CA PRO A 55 -8.58 -0.88 -19.98
C PRO A 55 -9.05 0.31 -20.84
N VAL A 56 -8.59 1.53 -20.56
CA VAL A 56 -9.07 2.77 -21.18
C VAL A 56 -7.93 3.77 -21.34
N ASP A 57 -8.17 4.82 -22.11
CA ASP A 57 -7.34 6.02 -22.08
C ASP A 57 -7.83 6.97 -20.98
N LEU A 58 -6.91 7.68 -20.32
CA LEU A 58 -7.21 8.75 -19.38
C LEU A 58 -6.48 10.04 -19.81
N PRO A 59 -7.21 11.16 -20.03
CA PRO A 59 -8.66 11.22 -20.15
C PRO A 59 -9.16 10.37 -21.36
N PRO A 60 -10.43 9.92 -21.34
CA PRO A 60 -11.00 9.07 -22.40
C PRO A 60 -11.31 9.81 -23.72
N TRP A 61 -11.30 11.14 -23.70
CA TRP A 61 -11.51 12.02 -24.85
C TRP A 61 -10.69 13.29 -24.66
N ASP A 62 -10.53 14.08 -25.72
CA ASP A 62 -9.96 15.42 -25.61
C ASP A 62 -10.92 16.31 -24.81
N ASN A 63 -10.45 16.92 -23.72
CA ASN A 63 -11.27 17.73 -22.83
C ASN A 63 -10.64 19.06 -22.48
N SER A 64 -11.46 20.01 -22.08
CA SER A 64 -10.98 21.32 -21.65
C SER A 64 -10.19 21.22 -20.33
N ALA A 65 -9.05 21.91 -20.27
CA ALA A 65 -8.26 22.10 -19.06
C ALA A 65 -8.75 23.29 -18.21
N MET A 66 -9.57 24.17 -18.78
CA MET A 66 -10.01 25.44 -18.20
C MET A 66 -11.50 25.70 -18.47
N ASP A 67 -12.12 26.59 -17.71
CA ASP A 67 -13.42 27.15 -18.09
C ASP A 67 -13.20 28.21 -19.17
N GLY A 68 -13.98 28.18 -20.26
CA GLY A 68 -13.77 29.11 -21.36
C GLY A 68 -14.45 28.72 -22.67
N PHE A 69 -13.77 28.95 -23.78
CA PHE A 69 -14.32 28.79 -25.13
C PHE A 69 -13.40 27.95 -26.01
N ALA A 70 -13.90 26.82 -26.49
CA ALA A 70 -13.25 26.00 -27.50
C ALA A 70 -13.32 26.70 -28.87
N VAL A 71 -12.16 26.89 -29.48
CA VAL A 71 -11.96 27.66 -30.72
C VAL A 71 -10.94 26.96 -31.64
N LEU A 72 -10.79 27.47 -32.85
CA LEU A 72 -9.62 27.20 -33.70
C LEU A 72 -8.49 28.16 -33.32
N ALA A 73 -7.26 27.66 -33.22
CA ALA A 73 -6.08 28.42 -32.80
C ALA A 73 -5.83 29.63 -33.70
N GLU A 74 -6.15 29.50 -34.99
CA GLU A 74 -5.97 30.55 -35.98
C GLU A 74 -6.87 31.77 -35.71
N GLU A 75 -8.05 31.58 -35.11
CA GLU A 75 -9.00 32.64 -34.77
C GLU A 75 -8.49 33.56 -33.65
N LEU A 76 -7.47 33.10 -32.91
CA LEU A 76 -6.84 33.86 -31.84
C LEU A 76 -5.83 34.87 -32.38
N ARG A 77 -5.36 34.71 -33.61
CA ARG A 77 -4.22 35.48 -34.13
C ARG A 77 -4.52 36.99 -34.16
N GLY A 78 -3.68 37.75 -33.47
CA GLY A 78 -3.78 39.20 -33.35
C GLY A 78 -4.91 39.68 -32.43
N ALA A 79 -5.50 38.79 -31.62
CA ALA A 79 -6.44 39.19 -30.58
C ALA A 79 -5.70 39.90 -29.44
N ALA A 80 -6.16 41.11 -29.10
CA ALA A 80 -5.67 41.89 -27.97
C ALA A 80 -6.84 42.71 -27.39
N GLU A 81 -6.72 43.22 -26.17
CA GLU A 81 -7.78 44.00 -25.50
C GLU A 81 -8.31 45.16 -26.35
N ASN A 82 -7.41 45.88 -27.02
CA ASN A 82 -7.75 47.03 -27.87
C ASN A 82 -8.25 46.63 -29.28
N THR A 83 -8.04 45.38 -29.67
CA THR A 83 -8.39 44.81 -30.98
C THR A 83 -8.94 43.39 -30.81
N PRO A 84 -10.11 43.24 -30.17
CA PRO A 84 -10.64 41.92 -29.85
C PRO A 84 -11.17 41.20 -31.08
N ARG A 85 -11.05 39.87 -31.09
CA ARG A 85 -11.70 39.01 -32.09
C ARG A 85 -13.07 38.59 -31.60
N SER A 86 -14.11 38.76 -32.42
CA SER A 86 -15.47 38.34 -32.06
C SER A 86 -15.80 37.01 -32.73
N LEU A 87 -16.20 36.02 -31.94
CA LEU A 87 -16.60 34.70 -32.40
C LEU A 87 -18.05 34.42 -32.01
N ARG A 88 -18.78 33.71 -32.86
CA ARG A 88 -20.17 33.32 -32.60
C ARG A 88 -20.20 32.12 -31.65
N VAL A 89 -20.89 32.24 -30.53
CA VAL A 89 -21.09 31.13 -29.59
C VAL A 89 -22.22 30.23 -30.09
N ILE A 90 -21.90 28.98 -30.44
CA ILE A 90 -22.85 28.05 -31.07
C ILE A 90 -23.45 27.03 -30.10
N GLU A 91 -22.75 26.71 -29.02
CA GLU A 91 -23.14 25.69 -28.04
C GLU A 91 -22.50 25.99 -26.67
N ASP A 92 -23.19 25.62 -25.59
CA ASP A 92 -22.66 25.61 -24.22
C ASP A 92 -22.57 24.15 -23.76
N VAL A 93 -21.36 23.66 -23.47
CA VAL A 93 -21.10 22.28 -23.05
C VAL A 93 -20.72 22.26 -21.55
N PRO A 94 -21.65 21.87 -20.66
CA PRO A 94 -21.36 21.78 -19.23
C PRO A 94 -20.49 20.56 -18.91
N ALA A 95 -19.96 20.50 -17.69
CA ALA A 95 -19.30 19.30 -17.18
C ALA A 95 -20.27 18.10 -17.20
N GLY A 96 -19.84 16.98 -17.79
CA GLY A 96 -20.68 15.80 -18.02
C GLY A 96 -21.57 15.87 -19.27
N GLY A 97 -21.60 17.02 -19.96
CA GLY A 97 -22.24 17.17 -21.27
C GLY A 97 -21.40 16.61 -22.42
N GLN A 98 -21.98 16.57 -23.62
CA GLN A 98 -21.30 16.20 -24.86
C GLN A 98 -21.59 17.28 -25.91
N PRO A 99 -20.58 17.76 -26.66
CA PRO A 99 -20.82 18.66 -27.77
C PRO A 99 -21.64 17.95 -28.86
N THR A 100 -22.68 18.63 -29.34
CA THR A 100 -23.55 18.13 -30.43
C THR A 100 -23.22 18.77 -31.77
N LEU A 101 -22.54 19.92 -31.76
CA LEU A 101 -22.18 20.67 -32.95
C LEU A 101 -20.65 20.62 -33.19
N PRO A 102 -20.19 20.36 -34.42
CA PRO A 102 -18.78 20.52 -34.76
C PRO A 102 -18.44 22.01 -34.83
N LEU A 103 -17.21 22.35 -34.47
CA LEU A 103 -16.72 23.71 -34.51
C LEU A 103 -16.26 24.08 -35.92
N ARG A 104 -16.66 25.27 -36.42
CA ARG A 104 -16.21 25.84 -37.71
C ARG A 104 -15.47 27.17 -37.51
N PRO A 105 -14.74 27.67 -38.54
CA PRO A 105 -14.13 28.99 -38.49
C PRO A 105 -15.14 30.11 -38.15
N GLY A 106 -14.70 31.07 -37.35
CA GLY A 106 -15.54 32.15 -36.79
C GLY A 106 -16.51 31.73 -35.66
N GLU A 107 -16.46 30.48 -35.21
CA GLU A 107 -17.33 29.95 -34.15
C GLU A 107 -16.55 29.66 -32.86
N ALA A 108 -17.28 29.62 -31.75
CA ALA A 108 -16.80 29.24 -30.44
C ALA A 108 -17.85 28.35 -29.74
N THR A 109 -17.40 27.40 -28.95
CA THR A 109 -18.27 26.61 -28.05
C THR A 109 -17.83 26.89 -26.62
N ARG A 110 -18.76 27.33 -25.76
CA ARG A 110 -18.45 27.52 -24.34
C ARG A 110 -18.26 26.15 -23.71
N VAL A 111 -17.15 25.93 -23.02
CA VAL A 111 -16.81 24.65 -22.39
C VAL A 111 -16.42 24.90 -20.93
N MET A 112 -16.87 24.00 -20.06
CA MET A 112 -16.40 23.96 -18.67
C MET A 112 -15.19 23.03 -18.54
N THR A 113 -14.42 23.18 -17.49
CA THR A 113 -13.26 22.33 -17.16
C THR A 113 -13.70 20.86 -17.10
N GLY A 114 -12.97 20.00 -17.82
CA GLY A 114 -13.29 18.58 -17.94
C GLY A 114 -14.34 18.23 -19.00
N ALA A 115 -15.05 19.20 -19.58
CA ALA A 115 -15.99 18.94 -20.67
C ALA A 115 -15.25 18.50 -21.96
N PRO A 116 -15.80 17.55 -22.73
CA PRO A 116 -15.24 17.21 -24.04
C PRO A 116 -15.21 18.43 -24.97
N VAL A 117 -14.12 18.57 -25.73
CA VAL A 117 -14.05 19.63 -26.75
C VAL A 117 -14.79 19.21 -28.02
N PRO A 118 -15.49 20.13 -28.72
CA PRO A 118 -16.18 19.82 -29.97
C PRO A 118 -15.19 19.42 -31.07
N LYS A 119 -15.64 18.55 -31.98
CA LYS A 119 -14.84 18.16 -33.13
C LYS A 119 -14.43 19.40 -33.94
N GLY A 120 -13.14 19.52 -34.20
CA GLY A 120 -12.55 20.64 -34.93
C GLY A 120 -11.79 21.62 -34.03
N ALA A 121 -12.12 21.72 -32.74
CA ALA A 121 -11.38 22.57 -31.81
C ALA A 121 -9.95 22.05 -31.59
N ASP A 122 -9.00 22.97 -31.58
CA ASP A 122 -7.58 22.70 -31.27
C ASP A 122 -7.06 23.56 -30.11
N SER A 123 -7.88 24.48 -29.60
CA SER A 123 -7.56 25.41 -28.52
C SER A 123 -8.77 25.66 -27.62
N VAL A 124 -8.52 25.92 -26.33
CA VAL A 124 -9.51 26.53 -25.43
C VAL A 124 -8.97 27.84 -24.88
N VAL A 125 -9.69 28.93 -25.08
CA VAL A 125 -9.40 30.23 -24.48
C VAL A 125 -10.01 30.29 -23.11
N ARG A 126 -9.22 30.55 -22.06
CA ARG A 126 -9.76 30.70 -20.70
C ARG A 126 -10.70 31.90 -20.60
N VAL A 127 -11.69 31.84 -19.72
CA VAL A 127 -12.68 32.91 -19.56
C VAL A 127 -12.03 34.28 -19.28
N GLU A 128 -10.90 34.32 -18.57
CA GLU A 128 -10.17 35.54 -18.23
C GLU A 128 -9.54 36.23 -19.45
N HIS A 129 -9.37 35.52 -20.57
CA HIS A 129 -8.91 36.06 -21.84
C HIS A 129 -10.07 36.43 -22.77
N THR A 130 -11.28 36.52 -22.23
CA THR A 130 -12.51 36.87 -22.97
C THR A 130 -13.31 37.94 -22.25
N ASP A 131 -14.34 38.48 -22.89
CA ASP A 131 -15.35 39.32 -22.25
C ASP A 131 -16.44 38.53 -21.48
N GLY A 132 -16.24 37.21 -21.30
CA GLY A 132 -17.19 36.30 -20.64
C GLY A 132 -18.29 35.77 -21.55
N GLY A 133 -18.49 36.37 -22.74
CA GLY A 133 -19.42 35.97 -23.78
C GLY A 133 -20.91 35.97 -23.38
N HIS A 134 -21.79 36.21 -24.33
CA HIS A 134 -23.24 36.16 -24.10
C HIS A 134 -23.79 34.73 -24.18
N ALA A 135 -24.80 34.43 -23.36
CA ALA A 135 -25.47 33.13 -23.37
C ALA A 135 -26.26 32.91 -24.68
N ILE A 136 -26.36 31.65 -25.08
CA ILE A 136 -27.14 31.24 -26.26
C ILE A 136 -28.61 31.57 -26.03
N GLY A 137 -29.30 32.03 -27.08
CA GLY A 137 -30.71 32.42 -27.02
C GLY A 137 -30.95 33.91 -26.71
N THR A 138 -29.92 34.64 -26.29
CA THR A 138 -29.91 36.10 -26.44
C THR A 138 -29.59 36.40 -27.91
N GLY A 139 -30.29 37.33 -28.58
CA GLY A 139 -30.13 37.60 -30.02
C GLY A 139 -28.73 38.04 -30.49
N ASN A 140 -27.70 37.93 -29.64
CA ASN A 140 -26.30 38.22 -29.90
C ASN A 140 -25.36 37.24 -29.15
N ALA A 141 -25.49 35.93 -29.39
CA ALA A 141 -24.61 34.91 -28.80
C ALA A 141 -23.19 34.99 -29.41
N GLN A 142 -22.36 35.87 -28.85
CA GLN A 142 -20.97 36.10 -29.24
C GLN A 142 -20.06 36.21 -28.02
N VAL A 143 -18.78 35.95 -28.24
CA VAL A 143 -17.69 36.17 -27.28
C VAL A 143 -16.60 37.00 -27.93
N LYS A 144 -16.05 37.96 -27.19
CA LYS A 144 -14.84 38.67 -27.60
C LYS A 144 -13.63 38.01 -26.97
N ILE A 145 -12.66 37.65 -27.80
CA ILE A 145 -11.36 37.18 -27.37
C ILE A 145 -10.42 38.38 -27.26
N LEU A 146 -9.85 38.53 -26.06
CA LEU A 146 -9.04 39.68 -25.65
C LEU A 146 -7.53 39.37 -25.67
N SER A 147 -7.14 38.11 -25.87
CA SER A 147 -5.74 37.68 -25.87
C SER A 147 -5.54 36.44 -26.74
N GLU A 148 -4.43 36.39 -27.46
CA GLU A 148 -4.02 35.24 -28.26
C GLU A 148 -3.22 34.18 -27.49
N ALA A 149 -2.95 34.40 -26.19
CA ALA A 149 -2.01 33.62 -25.39
C ALA A 149 -2.36 32.11 -25.27
N ASP A 150 -3.63 31.75 -25.47
CA ASP A 150 -4.13 30.38 -25.36
C ASP A 150 -4.19 29.63 -26.71
N ALA A 151 -3.58 30.17 -27.78
CA ALA A 151 -3.52 29.49 -29.08
C ALA A 151 -2.80 28.14 -28.99
N GLY A 152 -3.51 27.07 -29.37
CA GLY A 152 -3.07 25.67 -29.30
C GLY A 152 -2.97 25.10 -27.88
N ARG A 153 -3.58 25.75 -26.88
CA ARG A 153 -3.45 25.38 -25.46
C ARG A 153 -4.78 24.93 -24.84
N ASN A 154 -4.67 24.46 -23.60
CA ASN A 154 -5.77 24.16 -22.69
C ASN A 154 -6.70 23.02 -23.15
N ILE A 155 -6.21 22.15 -24.03
CA ILE A 155 -6.84 20.86 -24.32
C ILE A 155 -5.97 19.76 -23.71
N ARG A 156 -6.58 18.99 -22.81
CA ARG A 156 -6.03 17.73 -22.31
C ARG A 156 -6.34 16.65 -23.33
N ARG A 157 -5.32 16.03 -23.90
CA ARG A 157 -5.51 15.08 -25.01
C ARG A 157 -5.90 13.72 -24.46
N ARG A 158 -6.71 12.99 -25.23
CA ARG A 158 -7.07 11.61 -24.91
C ARG A 158 -5.80 10.78 -24.66
N GLY A 159 -5.78 10.11 -23.52
CA GLY A 159 -4.66 9.24 -23.12
C GLY A 159 -3.35 9.96 -22.84
N GLU A 160 -3.39 11.25 -22.49
CA GLU A 160 -2.19 11.98 -22.07
C GLU A 160 -1.63 11.48 -20.74
N ASP A 161 -2.50 11.05 -19.80
CA ASP A 161 -2.09 10.57 -18.48
C ASP A 161 -1.78 9.07 -18.52
N VAL A 162 -2.70 8.29 -19.09
CA VAL A 162 -2.64 6.83 -19.17
C VAL A 162 -3.23 6.39 -20.49
N ARG A 163 -2.55 5.49 -21.20
CA ARG A 163 -3.07 4.88 -22.43
C ARG A 163 -3.65 3.51 -22.16
N HIS A 164 -4.59 3.11 -23.01
CA HIS A 164 -5.08 1.74 -23.04
C HIS A 164 -3.90 0.76 -23.15
N GLY A 165 -3.88 -0.22 -22.25
CA GLY A 165 -2.84 -1.26 -22.18
C GLY A 165 -1.61 -0.87 -21.35
N ASP A 166 -1.49 0.39 -20.91
CA ASP A 166 -0.41 0.78 -20.01
C ASP A 166 -0.50 0.00 -18.70
N ARG A 167 0.68 -0.39 -18.19
CA ARG A 167 0.79 -0.94 -16.84
C ARG A 167 0.86 0.19 -15.83
N VAL A 168 -0.23 0.37 -15.11
CA VAL A 168 -0.42 1.50 -14.19
C VAL A 168 0.05 1.15 -12.78
N LEU A 169 -0.27 -0.05 -12.29
CA LEU A 169 0.23 -0.56 -11.01
C LEU A 169 0.98 -1.87 -11.24
N ARG A 170 2.06 -2.08 -10.48
CA ARG A 170 2.89 -3.30 -10.56
C ARG A 170 2.55 -4.26 -9.43
N ALA A 171 2.57 -5.56 -9.70
CA ALA A 171 2.59 -6.59 -8.67
C ALA A 171 3.69 -6.30 -7.63
N GLY A 172 3.40 -6.55 -6.35
CA GLY A 172 4.28 -6.23 -5.23
C GLY A 172 4.17 -4.79 -4.73
N THR A 173 3.34 -3.94 -5.34
CA THR A 173 3.11 -2.55 -4.90
C THR A 173 2.23 -2.52 -3.64
N PRO A 174 2.65 -1.86 -2.54
CA PRO A 174 1.77 -1.59 -1.41
C PRO A 174 0.64 -0.63 -1.79
N LEU A 175 -0.59 -0.99 -1.47
CA LEU A 175 -1.78 -0.22 -1.82
C LEU A 175 -2.06 0.87 -0.79
N ARG A 176 -1.87 2.13 -1.19
CA ARG A 176 -2.23 3.33 -0.41
C ARG A 176 -3.36 4.08 -1.11
N ALA A 177 -3.73 5.24 -0.58
CA ALA A 177 -4.81 6.05 -1.14
C ALA A 177 -4.63 6.37 -2.64
N ALA A 178 -3.40 6.68 -3.08
CA ALA A 178 -3.11 7.00 -4.47
C ALA A 178 -3.31 5.80 -5.40
N GLU A 179 -2.79 4.62 -5.02
CA GLU A 179 -2.95 3.40 -5.81
C GLU A 179 -4.41 2.97 -5.90
N LEU A 180 -5.17 3.10 -4.81
CA LEU A 180 -6.61 2.81 -4.83
C LEU A 180 -7.39 3.79 -5.71
N GLY A 181 -7.06 5.10 -5.65
CA GLY A 181 -7.66 6.11 -6.51
C GLY A 181 -7.41 5.82 -7.99
N MET A 182 -6.16 5.45 -8.32
CA MET A 182 -5.81 5.07 -9.67
C MET A 182 -6.54 3.79 -10.12
N ALA A 183 -6.56 2.74 -9.29
CA ALA A 183 -7.34 1.53 -9.59
C ALA A 183 -8.84 1.84 -9.80
N ALA A 184 -9.42 2.78 -9.03
CA ALA A 184 -10.79 3.24 -9.22
C ALA A 184 -10.98 3.92 -10.58
N SER A 185 -10.07 4.81 -10.98
CA SER A 185 -10.10 5.48 -12.30
C SER A 185 -10.04 4.49 -13.46
N LEU A 186 -9.49 3.30 -13.24
CA LEU A 186 -9.44 2.18 -14.20
C LEU A 186 -10.63 1.22 -14.09
N GLY A 187 -11.63 1.53 -13.26
CA GLY A 187 -12.83 0.70 -13.08
C GLY A 187 -12.60 -0.58 -12.28
N ARG A 188 -11.52 -0.70 -11.50
CA ARG A 188 -11.22 -1.88 -10.69
C ARG A 188 -12.00 -1.85 -9.39
N SER A 189 -13.13 -2.56 -9.35
CA SER A 189 -13.94 -2.72 -8.13
C SER A 189 -13.33 -3.69 -7.12
N HIS A 190 -12.48 -4.60 -7.60
CA HIS A 190 -11.74 -5.58 -6.82
C HIS A 190 -10.27 -5.60 -7.27
N LEU A 191 -9.40 -5.98 -6.35
CA LEU A 191 -7.98 -6.18 -6.60
C LEU A 191 -7.55 -7.57 -6.08
N ALA A 192 -6.73 -8.26 -6.87
CA ALA A 192 -5.97 -9.40 -6.39
C ALA A 192 -4.85 -8.89 -5.48
N VAL A 193 -4.83 -9.34 -4.23
CA VAL A 193 -3.83 -8.94 -3.24
C VAL A 193 -3.26 -10.15 -2.55
N ILE A 194 -2.02 -10.04 -2.06
CA ILE A 194 -1.41 -11.06 -1.22
C ILE A 194 -2.09 -11.02 0.14
N ARG A 195 -2.66 -12.14 0.62
CA ARG A 195 -3.31 -12.17 1.93
C ARG A 195 -2.33 -11.81 3.05
N ARG A 196 -2.85 -11.28 4.16
CA ARG A 196 -2.01 -10.92 5.31
C ARG A 196 -1.40 -12.17 5.96
N PRO A 197 -0.12 -12.13 6.37
CA PRO A 197 0.46 -13.16 7.21
C PRO A 197 -0.21 -13.17 8.59
N ARG A 198 -0.64 -14.35 9.03
CA ARG A 198 -1.10 -14.58 10.41
C ARG A 198 0.09 -15.04 11.24
N VAL A 199 0.50 -14.26 12.23
CA VAL A 199 1.72 -14.54 13.00
C VAL A 199 1.35 -14.78 14.45
N ALA A 200 1.58 -16.00 14.92
CA ALA A 200 1.30 -16.39 16.29
C ALA A 200 2.39 -15.87 17.24
N ILE A 201 1.99 -15.42 18.42
CA ILE A 201 2.90 -14.92 19.46
C ILE A 201 2.67 -15.73 20.74
N LEU A 202 3.72 -16.39 21.20
CA LEU A 202 3.75 -17.13 22.46
C LEU A 202 4.67 -16.43 23.44
N ALA A 203 4.22 -16.24 24.67
CA ALA A 203 5.10 -15.94 25.79
C ALA A 203 5.30 -17.21 26.63
N SER A 204 6.49 -17.36 27.24
CA SER A 204 6.76 -18.41 28.23
C SER A 204 7.41 -17.80 29.46
N GLY A 205 7.06 -18.29 30.64
CA GLY A 205 7.71 -17.93 31.88
C GLY A 205 6.77 -17.99 33.07
N ASP A 206 7.24 -18.60 34.15
CA ASP A 206 6.49 -18.67 35.40
C ASP A 206 6.37 -17.29 36.07
N GLU A 207 7.27 -16.36 35.79
CA GLU A 207 7.21 -14.99 36.28
C GLU A 207 6.16 -14.13 35.57
N LEU A 208 5.66 -14.57 34.40
CA LEU A 208 4.81 -13.73 33.54
C LEU A 208 3.31 -13.83 33.88
N VAL A 209 2.59 -12.72 33.68
CA VAL A 209 1.13 -12.61 33.69
C VAL A 209 0.59 -11.76 32.55
N ASP A 210 -0.69 -11.95 32.24
CA ASP A 210 -1.42 -11.07 31.32
C ASP A 210 -1.65 -9.69 31.96
N VAL A 211 -1.90 -8.68 31.13
CA VAL A 211 -2.24 -7.33 31.61
C VAL A 211 -3.53 -7.34 32.46
N SER A 212 -4.46 -8.27 32.22
CA SER A 212 -5.67 -8.42 33.03
C SER A 212 -5.40 -8.87 34.47
N GLU A 213 -4.22 -9.45 34.73
CA GLU A 213 -3.80 -9.97 36.04
C GLU A 213 -2.80 -9.02 36.74
N PHE A 214 -2.88 -7.71 36.45
CA PHE A 214 -1.94 -6.70 36.97
C PHE A 214 -1.90 -6.59 38.51
N THR A 215 -2.90 -7.14 39.21
CA THR A 215 -2.90 -7.28 40.67
C THR A 215 -1.71 -8.10 41.18
N GLU A 216 -1.26 -9.12 40.45
CA GLU A 216 -0.05 -9.90 40.78
C GLU A 216 1.24 -9.07 40.68
N VAL A 217 1.27 -8.14 39.72
CA VAL A 217 2.38 -7.20 39.53
C VAL A 217 2.42 -6.17 40.67
N LEU A 218 1.27 -5.59 41.01
CA LEU A 218 1.16 -4.65 42.13
C LEU A 218 1.56 -5.30 43.47
N ALA A 219 1.31 -6.60 43.61
CA ALA A 219 1.72 -7.37 44.77
C ALA A 219 3.20 -7.83 44.73
N GLY A 220 3.95 -7.47 43.69
CA GLY A 220 5.38 -7.79 43.55
C GLY A 220 5.68 -9.27 43.32
N ARG A 221 4.69 -10.08 42.88
CA ARG A 221 4.85 -11.53 42.69
C ARG A 221 5.25 -11.92 41.27
N ARG A 222 4.84 -11.13 40.28
CA ARG A 222 4.98 -11.44 38.85
C ARG A 222 5.22 -10.17 38.04
N ILE A 223 5.57 -10.33 36.77
CA ILE A 223 5.76 -9.25 35.81
C ILE A 223 4.83 -9.42 34.61
N VAL A 224 4.48 -8.33 33.95
CA VAL A 224 3.57 -8.36 32.79
C VAL A 224 4.31 -8.79 31.51
N SER A 225 3.65 -9.58 30.66
CA SER A 225 4.17 -9.97 29.34
C SER A 225 4.07 -8.81 28.32
N SER A 226 4.85 -7.75 28.53
CA SER A 226 4.84 -6.56 27.67
C SER A 226 5.31 -6.83 26.23
N ASN A 227 6.24 -7.77 26.04
CA ASN A 227 6.76 -8.13 24.72
C ASN A 227 5.66 -8.63 23.77
N SER A 228 4.68 -9.37 24.28
CA SER A 228 3.57 -9.89 23.47
C SER A 228 2.79 -8.76 22.79
N TYR A 229 2.53 -7.68 23.53
CA TYR A 229 1.84 -6.49 23.01
C TYR A 229 2.73 -5.68 22.06
N ALA A 230 4.02 -5.52 22.40
CA ALA A 230 4.95 -4.80 21.54
C ALA A 230 5.13 -5.51 20.18
N LEU A 231 5.29 -6.83 20.18
CA LEU A 231 5.39 -7.65 18.97
C LEU A 231 4.09 -7.64 18.17
N ALA A 232 2.93 -7.75 18.83
CA ALA A 232 1.63 -7.67 18.16
C ALA A 232 1.42 -6.33 17.46
N ALA A 233 1.78 -5.21 18.11
CA ALA A 233 1.72 -3.88 17.52
C ALA A 233 2.65 -3.75 16.31
N GLN A 234 3.89 -4.22 16.39
CA GLN A 234 4.84 -4.22 15.27
C GLN A 234 4.34 -5.03 14.06
N LEU A 235 3.66 -6.16 14.32
CA LEU A 235 3.03 -6.96 13.26
C LEU A 235 1.88 -6.20 12.59
N LEU A 236 1.01 -5.55 13.35
CA LEU A 236 -0.08 -4.72 12.83
C LEU A 236 0.44 -3.56 11.98
N GLU A 237 1.47 -2.84 12.46
CA GLU A 237 2.14 -1.77 11.72
C GLU A 237 2.77 -2.26 10.42
N SER A 238 3.21 -3.52 10.40
CA SER A 238 3.77 -4.19 9.21
C SER A 238 2.70 -4.80 8.29
N GLY A 239 1.41 -4.60 8.57
CA GLY A 239 0.29 -5.13 7.76
C GLY A 239 0.00 -6.61 7.97
N MET A 240 0.46 -7.20 9.07
CA MET A 240 0.22 -8.60 9.44
C MET A 240 -0.89 -8.74 10.49
N GLU A 241 -1.34 -9.97 10.72
CA GLU A 241 -2.38 -10.30 11.69
C GLU A 241 -1.77 -11.06 12.89
N PRO A 242 -1.61 -10.42 14.07
CA PRO A 242 -1.08 -11.11 15.24
C PRO A 242 -2.12 -12.06 15.85
N VAL A 243 -1.66 -13.24 16.28
CA VAL A 243 -2.47 -14.23 17.00
C VAL A 243 -1.81 -14.48 18.36
N LEU A 244 -2.33 -13.87 19.42
CA LEU A 244 -1.82 -14.05 20.78
C LEU A 244 -2.20 -15.45 21.29
N LEU A 245 -1.20 -16.32 21.49
CA LEU A 245 -1.44 -17.69 21.99
C LEU A 245 -1.64 -17.73 23.50
N GLY A 246 -1.15 -16.70 24.20
CA GLY A 246 -1.13 -16.58 25.65
C GLY A 246 0.27 -16.76 26.26
N ILE A 247 0.29 -16.97 27.56
CA ILE A 247 1.51 -17.23 28.34
C ILE A 247 1.50 -18.70 28.73
N ALA A 248 2.46 -19.47 28.24
CA ALA A 248 2.74 -20.81 28.73
C ALA A 248 3.57 -20.73 30.01
N ARG A 249 3.27 -21.61 30.97
CA ARG A 249 4.19 -21.89 32.08
C ARG A 249 5.39 -22.68 31.56
N ASP A 250 6.47 -22.70 32.33
CA ASP A 250 7.70 -23.44 31.97
C ASP A 250 7.51 -24.95 32.21
N ASP A 251 6.47 -25.49 31.59
CA ASP A 251 6.08 -26.89 31.56
C ASP A 251 5.97 -27.36 30.10
N PRO A 252 6.57 -28.51 29.73
CA PRO A 252 6.55 -28.99 28.35
C PRO A 252 5.15 -29.20 27.76
N ASP A 253 4.17 -29.61 28.56
CA ASP A 253 2.82 -29.90 28.06
C ASP A 253 2.00 -28.62 27.89
N GLU A 254 2.15 -27.66 28.80
CA GLU A 254 1.66 -26.28 28.65
C GLU A 254 2.16 -25.63 27.35
N LEU A 255 3.45 -25.72 27.08
CA LEU A 255 4.08 -25.19 25.87
C LEU A 255 3.53 -25.85 24.61
N ARG A 256 3.42 -27.19 24.59
CA ARG A 256 2.83 -27.93 23.45
C ARG A 256 1.40 -27.50 23.20
N ARG A 257 0.58 -27.41 24.26
CA ARG A 257 -0.84 -27.02 24.17
C ARG A 257 -1.00 -25.62 23.59
N HIS A 258 -0.12 -24.69 23.98
CA HIS A 258 -0.12 -23.34 23.42
C HIS A 258 0.33 -23.33 21.96
N LEU A 259 1.43 -23.99 21.61
CA LEU A 259 1.94 -24.07 20.23
C LEU A 259 0.94 -24.74 19.27
N GLN A 260 0.13 -25.69 19.73
CA GLN A 260 -0.92 -26.29 18.90
C GLN A 260 -1.98 -25.29 18.44
N LYS A 261 -2.19 -24.19 19.18
CA LYS A 261 -3.11 -23.11 18.78
C LYS A 261 -2.57 -22.30 17.58
N ALA A 262 -1.27 -22.41 17.26
CA ALA A 262 -0.68 -21.78 16.09
C ALA A 262 -1.01 -22.49 14.75
N LYS A 263 -1.77 -23.59 14.77
CA LYS A 263 -2.25 -24.24 13.54
C LYS A 263 -3.00 -23.24 12.66
N GLY A 264 -2.61 -23.16 11.39
CA GLY A 264 -3.18 -22.21 10.40
C GLY A 264 -2.60 -20.80 10.48
N CYS A 265 -1.58 -20.56 11.29
CA CYS A 265 -0.73 -19.36 11.21
C CYS A 265 0.41 -19.60 10.20
N ASP A 266 1.00 -18.50 9.72
CA ASP A 266 2.08 -18.49 8.74
C ASP A 266 3.47 -18.41 9.37
N ALA A 267 3.54 -17.97 10.64
CA ALA A 267 4.76 -17.96 11.42
C ALA A 267 4.45 -17.98 12.93
N VAL A 268 5.45 -18.32 13.73
CA VAL A 268 5.39 -18.28 15.19
C VAL A 268 6.54 -17.42 15.72
N ILE A 269 6.25 -16.52 16.64
CA ILE A 269 7.22 -15.80 17.45
C ILE A 269 7.05 -16.25 18.89
N SER A 270 8.13 -16.68 19.54
CA SER A 270 8.15 -16.95 20.97
C SER A 270 8.98 -15.90 21.69
N SER A 271 8.40 -15.23 22.67
CA SER A 271 9.11 -14.33 23.58
C SER A 271 9.40 -15.07 24.88
N ALA A 272 10.71 -15.18 25.21
CA ALA A 272 11.29 -15.93 26.33
C ALA A 272 11.34 -17.46 26.14
N GLY A 273 12.27 -18.11 26.86
CA GLY A 273 12.62 -19.53 26.67
C GLY A 273 13.67 -19.78 25.58
N VAL A 274 14.62 -18.88 25.36
CA VAL A 274 15.65 -19.02 24.31
C VAL A 274 17.07 -18.76 24.82
N SER A 275 17.18 -18.71 26.16
CA SER A 275 18.45 -18.52 26.85
C SER A 275 19.20 -19.85 26.91
N VAL A 276 20.53 -19.78 26.89
CA VAL A 276 21.46 -20.91 27.03
C VAL A 276 21.48 -21.52 28.45
N GLY A 277 20.36 -21.49 29.18
CA GLY A 277 20.21 -22.07 30.51
C GLY A 277 19.89 -23.57 30.46
N GLU A 278 20.16 -24.28 31.56
CA GLU A 278 19.99 -25.74 31.68
C GLU A 278 18.52 -26.21 31.69
N HIS A 279 17.53 -25.30 31.66
CA HIS A 279 16.09 -25.61 31.76
C HIS A 279 15.28 -24.95 30.63
N ASP A 280 15.74 -25.08 29.38
CA ASP A 280 15.01 -24.53 28.22
C ASP A 280 13.98 -25.56 27.68
N HIS A 281 12.84 -25.64 28.36
CA HIS A 281 11.73 -26.52 27.95
C HIS A 281 11.18 -26.17 26.56
N LEU A 282 11.23 -24.91 26.15
CA LEU A 282 10.75 -24.49 24.83
C LEU A 282 11.61 -25.12 23.72
N ARG A 283 12.94 -25.12 23.87
CA ARG A 283 13.85 -25.76 22.92
C ARG A 283 13.56 -27.24 22.73
N ASP A 284 13.32 -27.97 23.81
CA ASP A 284 13.03 -29.40 23.75
C ASP A 284 11.63 -29.69 23.18
N VAL A 285 10.63 -28.89 23.57
CA VAL A 285 9.28 -28.99 23.01
C VAL A 285 9.31 -28.73 21.51
N VAL A 286 9.94 -27.65 21.07
CA VAL A 286 10.02 -27.30 19.65
C VAL A 286 10.79 -28.38 18.87
N ARG A 287 11.90 -28.91 19.39
CA ARG A 287 12.60 -30.06 18.79
C ARG A 287 11.70 -31.30 18.64
N SER A 288 10.83 -31.56 19.61
CA SER A 288 9.87 -32.68 19.54
C SER A 288 8.78 -32.50 18.48
N LEU A 289 8.61 -31.28 17.94
CA LEU A 289 7.62 -30.94 16.91
C LEU A 289 8.19 -30.98 15.47
N ASP A 290 9.18 -31.84 15.22
CA ASP A 290 9.88 -31.97 13.93
C ASP A 290 10.45 -30.61 13.44
N THR A 291 11.05 -29.87 14.36
CA THR A 291 11.58 -28.53 14.03
C THR A 291 12.97 -28.61 13.42
N ARG A 292 13.11 -28.02 12.23
CA ARG A 292 14.41 -27.81 11.57
C ARG A 292 14.96 -26.47 11.98
N ILE A 293 16.08 -26.49 12.71
CA ILE A 293 16.72 -25.26 13.18
C ILE A 293 17.78 -24.83 12.20
N ALA A 294 17.71 -23.57 11.78
CA ALA A 294 18.68 -22.98 10.86
C ALA A 294 19.86 -22.34 11.59
N PHE A 295 19.62 -21.68 12.72
CA PHE A 295 20.66 -21.16 13.62
C PHE A 295 20.10 -20.86 15.00
N TRP A 296 20.99 -20.74 16.00
CA TRP A 296 20.61 -20.48 17.40
C TRP A 296 21.02 -19.10 17.92
N ARG A 297 21.97 -18.43 17.26
CA ARG A 297 22.56 -17.19 17.76
C ARG A 297 22.94 -16.26 16.63
N VAL A 298 22.75 -14.97 16.90
CA VAL A 298 23.17 -13.88 16.02
C VAL A 298 24.22 -13.02 16.71
N ARG A 299 25.23 -12.59 15.96
CA ARG A 299 26.28 -11.68 16.42
C ARG A 299 25.75 -10.25 16.49
N MET A 300 24.85 -9.99 17.43
CA MET A 300 24.27 -8.67 17.70
C MET A 300 24.16 -8.37 19.19
N ARG A 301 24.01 -7.10 19.53
CA ARG A 301 23.77 -6.64 20.90
C ARG A 301 22.78 -5.45 20.89
N PRO A 302 21.69 -5.50 21.68
CA PRO A 302 21.18 -6.64 22.46
C PRO A 302 20.66 -7.78 21.55
N GLY A 303 20.20 -8.90 22.15
CA GLY A 303 19.51 -9.98 21.41
C GLY A 303 20.41 -11.05 20.77
N SER A 304 21.62 -11.29 21.29
CA SER A 304 22.48 -12.36 20.76
C SER A 304 21.83 -13.77 20.76
N PRO A 305 21.06 -14.17 21.79
CA PRO A 305 20.17 -15.33 21.68
C PRO A 305 19.02 -14.96 20.76
N PHE A 306 19.04 -15.52 19.56
CA PHE A 306 17.98 -15.37 18.56
C PHE A 306 18.02 -16.61 17.68
N VAL A 307 16.90 -17.32 17.62
CA VAL A 307 16.76 -18.62 17.01
C VAL A 307 15.82 -18.51 15.84
N PHE A 308 16.18 -19.19 14.76
CA PHE A 308 15.32 -19.33 13.60
C PHE A 308 15.24 -20.79 13.20
N GLY A 309 14.01 -21.24 12.92
CA GLY A 309 13.75 -22.57 12.42
C GLY A 309 12.41 -22.68 11.73
N GLN A 310 12.01 -23.90 11.40
CA GLN A 310 10.72 -24.23 10.82
C GLN A 310 10.09 -25.40 11.57
N ILE A 311 8.86 -25.23 12.06
CA ILE A 311 8.18 -26.24 12.88
C ILE A 311 7.44 -27.21 11.94
N GLY A 312 7.98 -28.42 11.75
CA GLY A 312 7.43 -29.42 10.84
C GLY A 312 5.99 -29.82 11.17
N ALA A 313 5.68 -30.03 12.45
CA ALA A 313 4.33 -30.39 12.91
C ALA A 313 3.26 -29.29 12.66
N LEU A 314 3.68 -28.07 12.33
CA LEU A 314 2.82 -26.95 11.95
C LEU A 314 2.89 -26.62 10.45
N GLY A 315 3.32 -27.57 9.62
CA GLY A 315 3.41 -27.40 8.17
C GLY A 315 4.72 -26.75 7.69
N GLY A 316 5.77 -26.76 8.52
CA GLY A 316 7.06 -26.17 8.18
C GLY A 316 7.07 -24.64 8.24
N ILE A 317 6.15 -24.03 8.98
CA ILE A 317 6.08 -22.57 9.13
C ILE A 317 7.31 -22.03 9.88
N PRO A 318 7.82 -20.85 9.50
CA PRO A 318 8.88 -20.15 10.22
C PRO A 318 8.59 -19.97 11.71
N TRP A 319 9.61 -20.20 12.53
CA TRP A 319 9.63 -19.92 13.95
C TRP A 319 10.80 -19.00 14.31
N PHE A 320 10.49 -17.97 15.09
CA PHE A 320 11.41 -16.98 15.63
C PHE A 320 11.40 -17.06 17.16
N GLY A 321 12.56 -17.30 17.76
CA GLY A 321 12.77 -17.29 19.22
C GLY A 321 13.78 -16.25 19.63
#